data_AF-A0A1M4SIN2-F1
#
_entry.id   AF-A0A1M4SIN2-F1
#
_cell.length_a   1.000
_cell.length_b   1.000
_cell.length_c   1.000
_cell.angle_alpha   90.00
_cell.angle_beta   90.00
_cell.angle_gamma   90.00
#
_symmetry.space_group_name_H-M   'P 1'
#
loop_
_entity.id
_entity.type
_entity.pdbx_description
1 polymer ?
#
loop_
_entity_poly.entity_id
_entity_poly.type
_entity_poly.pdbx_seq_one_letter_code
_entity_poly.pdbx_strand_id
1 'polypeptide(L)' 'MRLSELGQKEIVNLNNGGRLGMIIDSDLLIDEETGKIISLLVPEKRLGLRILGLESNDIEIPWNTIRKIGYDMIIIEIE' A
#
# COMPACT_ATOMS: atom_id res chain seq x y z
N MET A 1 6.90 15.97 2.02
CA MET A 1 7.55 14.66 1.85
C MET A 1 7.74 14.43 0.36
N ARG A 2 8.87 13.86 -0.06
CA ARG A 2 9.12 13.47 -1.45
C ARG A 2 8.73 12.01 -1.66
N LEU A 3 8.27 11.65 -2.85
CA LEU A 3 7.92 10.26 -3.19
C LEU A 3 9.10 9.30 -2.94
N SER A 4 10.32 9.75 -3.21
CA SER A 4 11.55 8.98 -2.96
C SER A 4 11.75 8.57 -1.50
N GLU A 5 11.15 9.29 -0.54
CA GLU A 5 11.24 8.99 0.89
C GLU A 5 10.26 7.89 1.32
N LEU A 6 9.29 7.53 0.48
CA LEU A 6 8.28 6.51 0.76
C LEU A 6 8.74 5.08 0.41
N GLY A 7 9.67 4.93 -0.55
CA GLY A 7 9.98 3.62 -1.14
C GLY A 7 10.36 2.51 -0.15
N GLN A 8 11.18 2.82 0.85
CA GLN A 8 11.66 1.81 1.82
C GLN A 8 10.66 1.53 2.96
N LYS A 9 9.46 2.10 2.93
CA LYS A 9 8.51 1.94 4.03
C LYS A 9 7.63 0.71 3.87
N GLU A 10 7.40 0.06 5.00
CA GLU A 10 6.46 -1.03 5.13
C GLU A 10 5.06 -0.54 5.51
N ILE A 11 4.01 -1.14 4.96
CA ILE A 11 2.62 -0.83 5.26
C ILE A 11 2.11 -1.80 6.33
N VAL A 12 1.61 -1.25 7.45
CA VAL A 12 1.12 -2.04 8.59
C VAL A 12 -0.28 -1.59 9.01
N ASN A 13 -1.17 -2.55 9.19
CA ASN A 13 -2.52 -2.29 9.71
C ASN A 13 -2.48 -2.10 11.24
N LEU A 14 -3.05 -1.00 11.70
CA LEU A 14 -3.17 -0.63 13.10
C LEU A 14 -3.99 -1.64 13.92
N ASN A 15 -5.03 -2.23 13.33
CA ASN A 15 -6.01 -3.05 14.04
C ASN A 15 -5.47 -4.43 14.43
N ASN A 16 -4.65 -5.03 13.57
CA ASN A 16 -4.13 -6.39 13.78
C ASN A 16 -2.60 -6.50 13.73
N GLY A 17 -1.89 -5.40 13.49
CA GLY A 17 -0.43 -5.39 13.33
C GLY A 17 0.06 -6.11 12.06
N GLY A 18 -0.85 -6.46 11.16
CA GLY A 18 -0.56 -7.20 9.94
C GLY A 18 0.26 -6.38 8.96
N ARG A 19 1.31 -6.99 8.40
CA ARG A 19 2.16 -6.41 7.36
C ARG A 19 1.52 -6.65 6.00
N LEU A 20 1.16 -5.58 5.30
CA LEU A 20 0.43 -5.66 4.03
C LEU A 20 1.36 -5.65 2.81
N GLY A 21 2.56 -5.08 2.95
CA GLY A 21 3.53 -5.02 1.86
C GLY A 21 4.49 -3.85 1.99
N MET A 22 5.33 -3.66 0.98
CA MET A 22 6.26 -2.54 0.88
C MET A 22 5.74 -1.54 -0.14
N ILE A 23 5.89 -0.24 0.12
CA ILE A 23 5.51 0.81 -0.84
C ILE A 23 6.23 0.65 -2.18
N ILE A 24 7.50 0.24 -2.19
CA ILE A 24 8.26 0.08 -3.44
C ILE A 24 7.65 -0.95 -4.39
N ASP A 25 6.88 -1.90 -3.86
CA ASP A 25 6.20 -2.92 -4.64
C ASP A 25 4.78 -2.49 -5.03
N SER A 26 4.35 -1.27 -4.70
CA SER A 26 2.96 -0.80 -4.83
C SER A 26 2.81 0.30 -5.86
N ASP A 27 1.66 0.37 -6.51
CA ASP A 27 1.29 1.47 -7.41
C ASP A 27 0.51 2.58 -6.69
N LEU A 28 0.49 3.77 -7.30
CA LEU A 28 -0.26 4.94 -6.83
C LEU A 28 -1.40 5.26 -7.78
N LEU A 29 -2.62 5.27 -7.27
CA LEU A 29 -3.76 5.86 -7.96
C LEU A 29 -3.76 7.36 -7.69
N ILE A 30 -3.65 8.16 -8.74
CA ILE A 30 -3.53 9.63 -8.66
C ILE A 30 -4.69 10.27 -9.40
N ASP A 31 -5.28 11.30 -8.80
CA ASP A 31 -6.22 12.19 -9.45
C ASP A 31 -5.47 13.06 -10.47
N GLU A 32 -5.77 12.89 -11.76
CA GLU A 32 -5.02 13.52 -12.85
C GLU A 32 -5.16 15.06 -12.88
N GLU A 33 -6.28 15.59 -12.40
CA GLU A 33 -6.55 17.03 -12.41
C GLU A 33 -5.86 17.76 -11.24
N THR A 34 -5.86 17.14 -10.06
CA THR A 34 -5.38 17.75 -8.81
C THR A 34 -4.00 17.27 -8.38
N GLY A 35 -3.52 16.15 -8.93
CA GLY A 35 -2.29 15.47 -8.54
C GLY A 35 -2.36 14.83 -7.15
N LYS A 36 -3.54 14.71 -6.55
CA LYS A 36 -3.71 14.09 -5.22
C LYS A 36 -3.62 12.58 -5.33
N ILE A 37 -3.00 11.95 -4.34
CA ILE A 37 -3.00 10.49 -4.21
C ILE A 37 -4.37 10.06 -3.69
N ILE A 38 -5.03 9.17 -4.43
CA ILE A 38 -6.33 8.59 -4.10
C ILE A 38 -6.11 7.33 -3.26
N SER A 39 -5.29 6.40 -3.77
CA SER A 39 -5.07 5.07 -3.16
C SER A 39 -3.67 4.53 -3.45
N LEU A 40 -3.22 3.61 -2.61
CA LEU A 40 -2.09 2.71 -2.85
C LEU A 40 -2.62 1.35 -3.32
N LEU A 41 -2.03 0.77 -4.35
CA LEU A 41 -2.37 -0.56 -4.85
C LEU A 41 -1.23 -1.51 -4.46
N VAL A 42 -1.45 -2.31 -3.41
CA VAL A 42 -0.42 -3.17 -2.84
C VAL A 42 -0.62 -4.60 -3.32
N PRO A 43 0.35 -5.21 -4.01
CA PRO A 43 0.20 -6.56 -4.52
C PRO A 43 0.15 -7.58 -3.39
N GLU A 44 -0.90 -8.41 -3.35
CA GLU A 44 -1.00 -9.49 -2.38
C GLU A 44 -0.01 -10.61 -2.76
N LYS A 45 1.04 -10.81 -1.96
CA LYS A 45 2.05 -11.86 -2.18
C LYS A 45 1.53 -13.26 -1.82
N ARG A 46 0.46 -13.74 -2.47
CA ARG A 46 0.08 -15.17 -2.41
C ARG A 46 0.95 -15.96 -3.39
N LEU A 47 2.13 -16.38 -2.91
CA LEU A 47 3.11 -17.19 -3.65
C LEU A 47 2.49 -18.40 -4.38
N GLY A 48 1.40 -18.96 -3.86
CA GLY A 48 0.75 -20.15 -4.41
C GLY A 48 -0.21 -19.93 -5.57
N LEU A 49 -0.66 -18.69 -5.87
CA LEU A 49 -1.73 -18.44 -6.86
C LEU A 49 -1.20 -17.98 -8.23
N ARG A 50 -0.02 -17.34 -8.27
CA ARG A 50 0.62 -16.92 -9.53
C ARG A 50 0.95 -18.07 -10.48
N ILE A 51 1.16 -19.28 -9.95
CA ILE A 51 1.47 -20.48 -10.75
C ILE A 51 0.21 -21.05 -11.43
N LEU A 52 -0.99 -20.69 -10.96
CA LEU A 52 -2.27 -21.22 -11.43
C LEU A 52 -3.01 -20.25 -12.37
N GLY A 53 -2.40 -19.13 -12.74
CA GLY A 53 -3.03 -18.14 -13.62
C GLY A 53 -4.25 -17.44 -13.01
N LEU A 54 -4.43 -17.52 -11.68
CA LEU A 54 -5.41 -16.70 -10.98
C LEU A 54 -4.84 -15.31 -10.77
N GLU A 55 -5.62 -14.30 -11.15
CA GLU A 55 -5.28 -12.88 -10.97
C GLU A 55 -4.85 -12.62 -9.52
N SER A 56 -3.73 -11.94 -9.36
CA SER A 56 -3.34 -11.40 -8.06
C SER A 56 -4.33 -10.30 -7.70
N ASN A 57 -5.09 -10.50 -6.62
CA ASN A 57 -5.91 -9.42 -6.09
C ASN A 57 -4.98 -8.44 -5.39
N ASP A 58 -4.81 -7.26 -5.97
CA ASP A 58 -4.15 -6.16 -5.29
C ASP A 58 -5.06 -5.65 -4.16
N ILE A 59 -4.45 -5.26 -3.06
CA ILE A 59 -5.13 -4.60 -1.94
C ILE A 59 -5.12 -3.11 -2.22
N GLU A 60 -6.28 -2.54 -2.49
CA GLU A 60 -6.45 -1.09 -2.56
C GLU A 60 -6.52 -0.50 -1.15
N ILE A 61 -5.63 0.44 -0.86
CA ILE A 61 -5.54 1.15 0.41
C ILE A 61 -5.81 2.63 0.14
N PRO A 62 -7.02 3.13 0.44
CA PRO A 62 -7.34 4.53 0.25
C PRO A 62 -6.42 5.43 1.07
N TRP A 63 -5.94 6.52 0.48
CA TRP A 63 -4.94 7.40 1.10
C TRP A 63 -5.43 8.02 2.43
N ASN A 64 -6.75 8.19 2.57
CA ASN A 64 -7.39 8.70 3.79
C ASN A 64 -7.30 7.74 5.00
N THR A 65 -6.94 6.48 4.80
CA THR A 65 -6.77 5.48 5.87
C THR A 65 -5.40 5.57 6.54
N ILE A 66 -4.44 6.30 5.94
CA ILE A 66 -3.10 6.48 6.49
C ILE A 66 -3.18 7.34 7.75
N ARG A 67 -2.83 6.74 8.89
CA ARG A 67 -2.81 7.43 10.20
C ARG A 67 -1.45 8.03 10.51
N LYS A 68 -0.37 7.39 10.06
CA LYS A 68 1.00 7.87 10.31
C LYS A 68 1.97 7.41 9.24
N ILE A 69 2.77 8.33 8.72
CA ILE A 69 3.96 8.03 7.91
C ILE A 69 5.18 8.23 8.80
N GLY A 70 5.76 7.12 9.25
CA GLY A 70 6.97 7.08 10.07
C GLY A 70 8.25 7.05 9.23
N TYR A 71 9.38 6.82 9.89
CA TYR A 71 10.67 6.68 9.21
C TYR A 71 10.76 5.36 8.42
N ASP A 72 10.31 4.25 9.02
CA ASP A 72 10.40 2.92 8.40
C ASP A 72 9.05 2.32 7.97
N MET A 73 7.94 2.90 8.43
CA MET A 73 6.62 2.30 8.21
C MET A 73 5.51 3.33 7.97
N ILE A 74 4.46 2.89 7.29
CA ILE A 74 3.19 3.58 7.12
C ILE A 74 2.15 2.79 7.89
N ILE A 75 1.54 3.44 8.87
CA ILE A 75 0.45 2.88 9.67
C ILE A 75 -0.86 3.30 9.02
N ILE A 76 -1.68 2.31 8.71
CA ILE A 76 -3.03 2.51 8.17
C ILE A 76 -4.05 1.92 9.12
N GLU A 77 -5.29 2.38 9.01
CA GLU A 77 -6.41 1.83 9.77
C GLU A 77 -7.53 1.48 8.80
N ILE A 78 -7.67 0.18 8.54
CA ILE A 78 -8.73 -0.43 7.73
C ILE A 78 -9.43 -1.50 8.58
N GLU A 79 -10.76 -1.55 8.51
CA GLU A 79 -11.59 -2.53 9.24
C GLU A 79 -11.32 -3.97 8.79
#